data_AF-E1NRK6-F1
#
_entry.id   AF-E1NRK6-F1
#
_cell.length_a   1.000
_cell.length_b   1.000
_cell.length_c   1.000
_cell.angle_alpha   90.00
_cell.angle_beta   90.00
_cell.angle_gamma   90.00
#
_symmetry.space_group_name_H-M   'P 1'
#
loop_
_entity.id
_entity.type
_entity.pdbx_description
1 polymer ?
#
loop_
_entity_poly.entity_id
_entity_poly.type
_entity_poly.pdbx_seq_one_letter_code
_entity_poly.pdbx_strand_id
1 'polypeptide(L)'
;MVKLFRKNPNPNISGFADFIPKSLQSIIVNMELTDMPYTFSEGEIDDQIASLIKQKTILEMQRLYDQIKVAQQKNDSQLIIQLTQKIIELKRKII
;
A
#
# COMPACT_ATOMS: atom_id res chain seq x y z
N MET A 1 -24.72 -7.54 -10.60
CA MET A 1 -24.16 -8.75 -9.97
C MET A 1 -23.23 -9.42 -10.95
N VAL A 2 -21.91 -9.30 -10.80
CA VAL A 2 -20.96 -9.98 -11.69
C VAL A 2 -20.56 -11.32 -11.07
N LYS A 3 -21.16 -12.40 -11.55
CA LYS A 3 -20.72 -13.79 -11.34
C LYS A 3 -19.50 -14.03 -12.24
N LEU A 4 -18.26 -14.11 -11.74
CA LEU A 4 -17.13 -14.56 -12.57
C LEU A 4 -15.92 -15.12 -11.78
N PHE A 5 -16.16 -15.95 -10.76
CA PHE A 5 -15.19 -16.95 -10.31
C PHE A 5 -15.66 -18.35 -10.72
N ARG A 6 -15.81 -18.58 -12.03
CA ARG A 6 -15.75 -19.96 -12.51
C ARG A 6 -14.28 -20.31 -12.59
N LYS A 7 -13.86 -21.25 -11.73
CA LYS A 7 -12.53 -21.88 -11.68
C LYS A 7 -11.95 -22.00 -13.09
N ASN A 8 -11.03 -21.10 -13.43
CA ASN A 8 -10.12 -21.32 -14.55
C ASN A 8 -9.03 -22.26 -14.00
N PRO A 9 -8.92 -23.51 -14.48
CA PRO A 9 -8.06 -24.52 -13.84
C PRO A 9 -6.57 -24.19 -13.95
N ASN A 10 -6.19 -23.23 -14.81
CA ASN A 10 -4.85 -22.65 -14.91
C ASN A 10 -4.97 -21.15 -15.14
N PRO A 11 -5.01 -20.31 -14.08
CA PRO A 11 -4.94 -18.86 -14.26
C PRO A 11 -3.59 -18.50 -14.92
N ASN A 12 -3.64 -17.81 -16.06
CA ASN A 12 -2.45 -17.33 -16.76
C ASN A 12 -2.42 -15.80 -16.77
N ILE A 13 -1.23 -15.22 -16.78
CA ILE A 13 -1.02 -13.77 -16.72
C ILE A 13 -1.62 -13.05 -17.93
N SER A 14 -1.67 -13.70 -19.09
CA SER A 14 -2.32 -13.15 -20.28
C SER A 14 -3.76 -12.75 -20.01
N GLY A 15 -4.52 -13.58 -19.29
CA GLY A 15 -5.88 -13.27 -18.89
C GLY A 15 -5.99 -12.21 -17.79
N PHE A 16 -4.92 -11.91 -17.06
CA PHE A 16 -4.89 -10.84 -16.06
C PHE A 16 -4.46 -9.49 -16.64
N ALA A 17 -3.55 -9.50 -17.62
CA ALA A 17 -3.01 -8.31 -18.28
C ALA A 17 -4.09 -7.49 -18.99
N ASP A 18 -5.13 -8.13 -19.54
CA ASP A 18 -6.26 -7.48 -20.22
C ASP A 18 -7.08 -6.58 -19.29
N PHE A 19 -7.01 -6.78 -17.96
CA PHE A 19 -7.74 -6.00 -16.97
C PHE A 19 -6.93 -4.86 -16.35
N ILE A 20 -5.70 -4.64 -16.83
CA ILE A 20 -4.73 -3.76 -16.20
C ILE A 20 -4.25 -2.69 -17.17
N PRO A 21 -4.15 -1.42 -16.74
CA PRO A 21 -3.60 -0.35 -17.57
C PRO A 21 -2.24 -0.73 -18.16
N LYS A 22 -2.00 -0.42 -19.44
CA LYS A 22 -0.76 -0.75 -20.15
C LYS A 22 0.52 -0.30 -19.41
N SER A 23 0.45 0.79 -18.66
CA SER A 23 1.57 1.29 -17.83
C SER A 23 1.97 0.36 -16.70
N LEU A 24 1.05 -0.49 -16.22
CA LEU A 24 1.27 -1.45 -15.14
C LEU A 24 1.50 -2.88 -15.67
N GLN A 25 1.20 -3.14 -16.94
CA GLN A 25 1.45 -4.45 -17.57
C GLN A 25 2.94 -4.80 -17.59
N SER A 26 3.83 -3.83 -17.84
CA SER A 26 5.29 -4.04 -17.83
C SER A 26 5.81 -4.49 -16.47
N ILE A 27 5.23 -3.97 -15.38
CA ILE A 27 5.59 -4.34 -14.01
C ILE A 27 5.23 -5.81 -13.74
N ILE A 28 4.08 -6.26 -14.23
CA ILE A 28 3.60 -7.64 -14.04
C ILE A 28 4.44 -8.63 -14.84
N VAL A 29 4.75 -8.29 -16.10
CA VAL A 29 5.63 -9.12 -16.93
C VAL A 29 7.02 -9.23 -16.29
N ASN A 30 7.57 -8.13 -15.77
CA ASN A 30 8.87 -8.17 -15.10
C ASN A 30 8.85 -9.01 -13.81
N MET A 31 7.75 -8.97 -13.04
CA MET A 31 7.60 -9.81 -11.85
C MET A 31 7.56 -11.30 -12.21
N GLU A 32 6.87 -11.69 -13.28
CA GLU A 32 6.83 -13.10 -13.72
C GLU A 32 8.19 -13.60 -14.21
N LEU A 33 8.94 -12.73 -14.89
CA LEU A 33 10.28 -13.04 -15.38
C LEU A 33 11.33 -13.03 -14.25
N THR A 34 10.96 -12.59 -13.05
CA THR A 34 11.83 -12.64 -11.88
C THR A 34 11.73 -14.03 -11.27
N ASP A 35 12.86 -14.73 -11.19
CA ASP A 35 12.90 -16.06 -10.57
C ASP A 35 12.37 -16.00 -9.14
N MET A 36 11.32 -16.78 -8.86
CA MET A 36 10.86 -16.98 -7.50
C MET A 36 11.98 -17.68 -6.73
N PRO A 37 12.39 -17.15 -5.56
CA PRO A 37 13.42 -17.80 -4.76
C PRO A 37 12.99 -19.24 -4.43
N TYR A 38 13.90 -20.19 -4.60
CA TYR A 38 13.65 -21.63 -4.41
C TYR A 38 13.13 -21.99 -3.02
N THR A 39 13.39 -21.11 -2.04
CA THR A 39 12.91 -21.23 -0.68
C THR A 39 12.55 -19.85 -0.16
N PHE A 40 11.38 -19.71 0.42
CA PHE A 40 11.01 -18.60 1.29
C PHE A 40 10.47 -19.16 2.60
N SER A 41 10.64 -18.42 3.67
CA SER A 41 10.01 -18.68 4.96
C SER A 41 8.72 -17.88 5.09
N GLU A 42 7.77 -18.38 5.88
CA GLU A 42 6.57 -17.59 6.24
C GLU A 42 6.94 -16.26 6.90
N GLY A 43 8.04 -16.23 7.67
CA GLY A 43 8.57 -15.02 8.29
C GLY A 43 9.00 -13.95 7.29
N GLU A 44 9.58 -14.31 6.14
CA GLU A 44 9.95 -13.35 5.09
C GLU A 44 8.71 -12.70 4.46
N ILE A 45 7.60 -13.45 4.36
CA ILE A 45 6.32 -12.91 3.90
C ILE A 45 5.76 -11.95 4.94
N ASP A 46 5.77 -12.33 6.22
CA ASP A 46 5.30 -11.49 7.32
C ASP A 46 6.10 -10.18 7.40
N ASP A 47 7.42 -10.24 7.21
CA ASP A 47 8.30 -9.07 7.16
C ASP A 47 7.97 -8.14 5.98
N GLN A 48 7.68 -8.69 4.81
CA GLN A 48 7.25 -7.90 3.65
C GLN A 48 5.89 -7.24 3.89
N ILE A 49 4.94 -7.96 4.47
CA ILE A 49 3.62 -7.41 4.84
C ILE A 49 3.78 -6.29 5.87
N ALA A 50 4.58 -6.50 6.91
CA ALA A 50 4.86 -5.52 7.95
C ALA A 50 5.51 -4.25 7.37
N SER A 51 6.46 -4.42 6.44
CA SER A 51 7.11 -3.32 5.73
C SER A 51 6.11 -2.50 4.91
N LEU A 52 5.20 -3.15 4.17
CA LEU A 52 4.15 -2.47 3.40
C LEU A 52 3.18 -1.70 4.31
N ILE A 53 2.77 -2.28 5.45
CA ILE A 53 1.92 -1.61 6.44
C ILE A 53 2.62 -0.37 7.01
N LYS A 54 3.91 -0.48 7.32
CA LYS A 54 4.73 0.63 7.79
C LYS A 54 4.82 1.74 6.75
N GLN A 55 5.08 1.42 5.49
CA GLN A 55 5.13 2.39 4.39
C GLN A 55 3.79 3.11 4.22
N LYS A 56 2.67 2.38 4.22
CA LYS A 56 1.32 2.96 4.16
C LYS A 56 1.10 3.96 5.30
N THR A 57 1.50 3.60 6.51
CA THR A 57 1.38 4.47 7.69
C THR A 57 2.22 5.73 7.57
N ILE A 58 3.45 5.63 7.02
CA ILE A 58 4.31 6.78 6.74
C ILE A 58 3.66 7.75 5.73
N LEU A 59 3.07 7.22 4.65
CA LEU A 59 2.36 8.04 3.66
C LEU A 59 1.15 8.76 4.27
N GLU A 60 0.42 8.10 5.17
CA GLU A 60 -0.69 8.72 5.90
C GLU A 60 -0.22 9.84 6.82
N MET A 61 0.87 9.62 7.57
CA MET A 61 1.48 10.68 8.39
C MET A 61 1.93 11.88 7.55
N GLN A 62 2.55 11.65 6.38
CA GLN A 62 2.93 12.73 5.47
C GLN A 62 1.72 13.59 5.04
N ARG A 63 0.60 12.95 4.69
CA ARG A 63 -0.65 13.65 4.38
C ARG A 63 -1.18 14.48 5.55
N LEU A 64 -1.05 13.98 6.78
CA LEU A 64 -1.44 14.74 7.98
C LEU A 64 -0.51 15.93 8.22
N TYR A 65 0.79 15.78 8.01
CA TYR A 65 1.74 16.89 8.09
C TYR A 65 1.44 17.99 7.09
N ASP A 66 1.07 17.63 5.85
CA ASP A 66 0.69 18.63 4.85
C ASP A 66 -0.62 19.35 5.22
N GLN A 67 -1.58 18.64 5.82
CA GLN A 67 -2.78 19.27 6.38
C GLN A 67 -2.47 20.21 7.54
N ILE A 68 -1.50 19.86 8.40
CA ILE A 68 -1.03 20.76 9.48
C ILE A 68 -0.45 22.04 8.89
N LYS A 69 0.37 21.97 7.82
CA LYS A 69 0.91 23.18 7.15
C LYS A 69 -0.21 24.10 6.66
N VAL A 70 -1.26 23.52 6.07
CA VAL A 70 -2.43 24.30 5.61
C VAL A 70 -3.20 24.90 6.80
N ALA A 71 -3.38 24.15 7.89
CA ALA A 71 -4.03 24.65 9.10
C ALA A 71 -3.24 25.79 9.76
N GLN A 72 -1.90 25.70 9.76
CA GLN A 72 -1.00 26.76 10.24
C GLN A 72 -1.17 28.06 9.44
N GLN A 73 -1.26 27.97 8.11
CA GLN A 73 -1.51 29.15 7.26
C GLN A 73 -2.85 29.83 7.58
N LYS A 74 -3.82 29.06 8.07
CA LYS A 74 -5.16 29.53 8.44
C LYS A 74 -5.31 29.90 9.92
N ASN A 75 -4.24 29.77 10.73
CA ASN A 75 -4.27 29.92 12.19
C ASN A 75 -5.33 29.03 12.88
N ASP A 76 -5.63 27.85 12.31
CA ASP A 76 -6.58 26.90 12.88
C ASP A 76 -5.89 26.00 13.92
N SER A 77 -5.69 26.56 15.11
CA SER A 77 -5.00 25.87 16.22
C SER A 77 -5.71 24.59 16.66
N GLN A 78 -7.04 24.53 16.55
CA GLN A 78 -7.80 23.35 16.96
C GLN A 78 -7.55 22.19 16.00
N LEU A 79 -7.57 22.46 14.69
CA LEU A 79 -7.26 21.45 13.68
C LEU A 79 -5.81 20.97 13.78
N ILE A 80 -4.85 21.86 14.06
CA ILE A 80 -3.44 21.48 14.28
C ILE A 80 -3.31 20.46 15.43
N ILE A 81 -3.98 20.71 16.56
CA ILE A 81 -3.96 19.79 17.71
C ILE A 81 -4.54 18.43 17.32
N GLN A 82 -5.71 18.41 16.68
CA GLN A 82 -6.38 17.18 16.26
C GLN A 82 -5.52 16.34 15.30
N LEU A 83 -4.92 16.99 14.29
CA LEU A 83 -4.06 16.31 13.32
C LEU A 83 -2.77 15.78 13.98
N THR A 84 -2.20 16.53 14.92
CA THR A 84 -1.01 16.11 15.68
C THR A 84 -1.31 14.88 16.54
N GLN A 85 -2.48 14.84 17.19
CA GLN A 85 -2.93 13.69 17.97
C GLN A 85 -2.99 12.41 17.11
N LYS A 86 -3.56 12.52 15.90
CA LYS A 86 -3.62 11.41 14.93
C LYS A 86 -2.22 10.93 14.52
N ILE A 87 -1.28 11.84 14.30
CA ILE A 87 0.12 11.47 14.00
C ILE A 87 0.75 10.70 15.17
N ILE A 88 0.51 11.11 16.41
CA ILE A 88 1.03 10.42 17.61
C ILE A 88 0.44 8.99 17.68
N GLU A 89 -0.86 8.83 17.44
CA GLU A 89 -1.51 7.52 17.41
C GLU A 89 -0.95 6.62 16.31
N LEU A 90 -0.71 7.15 15.11
CA LEU A 90 -0.09 6.39 14.02
C LEU A 90 1.35 5.98 14.35
N LYS A 91 2.15 6.87 14.97
CA LYS A 91 3.52 6.54 15.40
C LYS A 91 3.54 5.39 16.41
N ARG A 92 2.58 5.32 17.33
CA ARG A 92 2.48 4.24 18.32
C ARG A 92 2.17 2.87 17.70
N LYS A 93 1.63 2.81 16.48
CA LYS A 93 1.30 1.55 15.80
C LYS A 93 2.48 0.97 15.00
N ILE A 94 3.53 1.76 14.77
CA ILE A 94 4.68 1.40 13.92
C ILE A 94 6.01 1.32 14.68
N ILE A 95 6.00 1.68 15.97
CA ILE A 95 7.09 1.47 16.94
C ILE A 95 6.76 0.19 17.68
#